data_AF-A0A8J6MB64-F1
#
_entry.id   AF-A0A8J6MB64-F1
#
_cell.length_a   1.000
_cell.length_b   1.000
_cell.length_c   1.000
_cell.angle_alpha   90.00
_cell.angle_beta   90.00
_cell.angle_gamma   90.00
#
_symmetry.space_group_name_H-M   'P 1'
#
loop_
_entity.id
_entity.type
_entity.pdbx_description
1 polymer ?
#
loop_
_entity_poly.entity_id
_entity_poly.type
_entity_poly.pdbx_seq_one_letter_code
_entity_poly.pdbx_strand_id
1 'polypeptide(L)'
;MFDHNETLEEARARNIRDALMEDIGVADWTARLVPAGRRVKAQVRVREQAVLCGRDWFDGVFAALDPTARIDWHCDEGALMEADSVVCDIEADGRLLLSAERPALNFLQLLSATATATRAHVDAIRGAAANPRGCAVLDTRKTLPGLRLAQKY
;
A
#
# COMPACT_ATOMS: atom_id res chain seq x y z
N MET A 1 29.17 8.89 -4.65
CA MET A 1 27.80 9.45 -4.68
C MET A 1 27.11 8.79 -5.87
N PHE A 2 25.81 8.52 -5.82
CA PHE A 2 25.11 7.79 -6.90
C PHE A 2 24.93 8.68 -8.16
N ASP A 3 24.87 8.07 -9.34
CA ASP A 3 24.82 8.80 -10.63
C ASP A 3 23.41 9.29 -11.00
N HIS A 4 22.38 8.79 -10.31
CA HIS A 4 20.98 9.20 -10.48
C HIS A 4 20.20 9.01 -9.17
N ASN A 5 19.01 9.61 -9.12
CA ASN A 5 18.04 9.35 -8.05
C ASN A 5 17.20 8.14 -8.42
N GLU A 6 16.95 7.26 -7.44
CA GLU A 6 15.97 6.17 -7.56
C GLU A 6 14.63 6.75 -8.02
N THR A 7 14.02 6.12 -9.02
CA THR A 7 12.67 6.43 -9.50
C THR A 7 11.61 5.76 -8.62
N LEU A 8 10.36 6.23 -8.71
CA LEU A 8 9.25 5.64 -7.95
C LEU A 8 9.06 4.15 -8.28
N GLU A 9 9.19 3.79 -9.55
CA GLU A 9 9.05 2.42 -10.03
C GLU A 9 10.14 1.50 -9.48
N GLU A 10 11.40 1.96 -9.52
CA GLU A 10 12.54 1.23 -8.94
C GLU A 10 12.38 1.04 -7.44
N ALA A 11 11.99 2.09 -6.71
CA ALA A 11 11.75 2.01 -5.28
C ALA A 11 10.61 1.03 -4.96
N ARG A 12 9.50 1.09 -5.70
CA ARG A 12 8.35 0.18 -5.53
C ARG A 12 8.76 -1.28 -5.76
N ALA A 13 9.44 -1.57 -6.86
CA ALA A 13 9.92 -2.92 -7.17
C ALA A 13 10.89 -3.44 -6.08
N ARG A 14 11.80 -2.59 -5.60
CA ARG A 14 12.69 -2.90 -4.48
C ARG A 14 11.90 -3.18 -3.21
N ASN A 15 10.96 -2.31 -2.84
CA ASN A 15 10.14 -2.45 -1.63
C ASN A 15 9.38 -3.77 -1.62
N ILE A 16 8.70 -4.11 -2.72
CA ILE A 16 7.94 -5.36 -2.85
C ILE A 16 8.86 -6.57 -2.68
N ARG A 17 9.99 -6.59 -3.39
CA ARG A 17 10.96 -7.68 -3.31
C ARG A 17 11.49 -7.85 -1.89
N ASP A 18 11.90 -6.77 -1.25
CA ASP A 18 12.49 -6.80 0.08
C ASP A 18 11.46 -7.29 1.12
N ALA A 19 10.20 -6.81 1.03
CA ALA A 19 9.09 -7.24 1.89
C ALA A 19 8.73 -8.72 1.72
N LEU A 20 8.70 -9.22 0.49
CA LEU A 20 8.46 -10.65 0.22
C LEU A 20 9.62 -11.52 0.72
N MET A 21 10.85 -11.06 0.52
CA MET A 21 12.03 -11.80 0.95
C MET A 21 12.13 -11.93 2.47
N GLU A 22 11.81 -10.86 3.22
CA GLU A 22 11.85 -10.91 4.69
C GLU A 22 10.72 -11.75 5.29
N ASP A 23 9.52 -11.74 4.69
CA ASP A 23 8.33 -12.41 5.23
C ASP A 23 8.26 -13.90 4.83
N ILE A 24 8.51 -14.21 3.56
CA ILE A 24 8.38 -15.58 3.02
C ILE A 24 9.73 -16.30 3.04
N GLY A 25 10.80 -15.60 2.67
CA GLY A 25 12.13 -16.18 2.48
C GLY A 25 12.11 -17.37 1.53
N VAL A 26 12.38 -18.56 2.05
CA VAL A 26 12.39 -19.81 1.25
C VAL A 26 10.98 -20.29 0.92
N ALA A 27 10.05 -20.21 1.88
CA ALA A 27 8.69 -20.71 1.74
C ALA A 27 7.82 -20.31 2.94
N ASP A 28 6.55 -20.05 2.67
CA ASP A 28 5.50 -20.02 3.69
C ASP A 28 5.06 -21.45 4.02
N TRP A 29 5.56 -22.00 5.13
CA TRP A 29 5.28 -23.37 5.55
C TRP A 29 3.80 -23.58 5.92
N THR A 30 3.13 -22.55 6.45
CA THR A 30 1.75 -22.65 6.90
C THR A 30 0.80 -22.66 5.70
N ALA A 31 1.04 -21.82 4.69
CA ALA A 31 0.25 -21.85 3.46
C ALA A 31 0.31 -23.20 2.74
N ARG A 32 1.38 -23.99 2.90
CA ARG A 32 1.48 -25.33 2.29
C ARG A 32 0.48 -26.34 2.87
N LEU A 33 -0.12 -26.07 4.03
CA LEU A 33 -1.19 -26.89 4.62
C LEU A 33 -2.53 -26.73 3.89
N VAL A 34 -2.76 -25.59 3.22
CA VAL A 34 -3.92 -25.37 2.36
C VAL A 34 -3.70 -26.13 1.04
N PRO A 35 -4.70 -26.69 0.33
CA PRO A 35 -4.48 -27.29 -0.99
C PRO A 35 -4.07 -26.28 -2.07
N ALA A 36 -3.14 -26.64 -2.96
CA ALA A 36 -2.76 -25.81 -4.10
C ALA A 36 -3.80 -25.84 -5.21
N GLY A 37 -3.82 -24.80 -6.04
CA GLY A 37 -4.65 -24.68 -7.23
C GLY A 37 -6.12 -24.35 -6.94
N ARG A 38 -6.47 -24.15 -5.66
CA ARG A 38 -7.82 -23.75 -5.27
C ARG A 38 -7.93 -22.24 -5.26
N ARG A 39 -8.69 -21.70 -6.21
CA ARG A 39 -9.06 -20.28 -6.23
C ARG A 39 -10.01 -19.95 -5.08
N VAL A 40 -9.75 -18.85 -4.40
CA VAL A 40 -10.57 -18.35 -3.29
C VAL A 40 -10.86 -16.87 -3.49
N LYS A 41 -11.84 -16.36 -2.75
CA LYS A 41 -12.19 -14.94 -2.71
C LYS A 41 -11.95 -14.38 -1.31
N ALA A 42 -11.42 -13.17 -1.24
CA ALA A 42 -11.21 -12.42 0.00
C ALA A 42 -11.62 -10.96 -0.18
N GLN A 43 -11.86 -10.26 0.94
CA GLN A 43 -12.14 -8.83 0.96
C GLN A 43 -11.17 -8.12 1.90
N VAL A 44 -10.65 -6.98 1.47
CA VAL A 44 -9.96 -6.04 2.36
C VAL A 44 -10.99 -5.04 2.88
N ARG A 45 -11.01 -4.86 4.20
CA ARG A 45 -11.87 -3.88 4.87
C ARG A 45 -11.03 -2.91 5.67
N VAL A 46 -11.33 -1.62 5.53
CA VAL A 46 -10.76 -0.61 6.40
C VAL A 46 -11.49 -0.62 7.74
N ARG A 47 -10.79 -0.39 8.86
CA ARG A 47 -11.40 -0.43 10.21
C ARG A 47 -11.59 0.94 10.84
N GLU A 48 -11.00 1.96 10.26
CA GLU A 48 -11.10 3.35 10.68
C GLU A 48 -11.11 4.24 9.45
N GLN A 49 -11.58 5.48 9.59
CA GLN A 49 -11.59 6.41 8.48
C GLN A 49 -10.16 6.74 8.02
N ALA A 50 -9.84 6.51 6.74
CA ALA A 50 -8.48 6.69 6.21
C ALA A 50 -8.48 7.18 4.76
N VAL A 51 -7.42 7.87 4.34
CA VAL A 51 -7.10 8.06 2.91
C VAL A 51 -6.54 6.75 2.37
N LEU A 52 -7.08 6.20 1.29
CA LEU A 52 -6.46 5.06 0.62
C LEU A 52 -5.14 5.50 0.00
N CYS A 53 -4.05 4.86 0.41
CA CYS A 53 -2.79 4.98 -0.30
C CYS A 53 -2.01 3.67 -0.41
N GLY A 54 -1.42 3.43 -1.58
CA GLY A 54 -0.50 2.33 -1.82
C GLY A 54 -1.04 1.18 -2.66
N ARG A 55 -2.05 1.42 -3.53
CA ARG A 55 -2.62 0.39 -4.41
C ARG A 55 -1.55 -0.30 -5.24
N ASP A 56 -0.62 0.48 -5.78
CA ASP A 56 0.47 -0.02 -6.62
C ASP A 56 1.42 -1.00 -5.90
N TRP A 57 1.66 -0.81 -4.59
CA TRP A 57 2.46 -1.76 -3.80
C TRP A 57 1.66 -3.01 -3.50
N PHE A 58 0.38 -2.85 -3.16
CA PHE A 58 -0.53 -3.96 -2.90
C PHE A 58 -0.65 -4.87 -4.14
N ASP A 59 -0.98 -4.30 -5.29
CA ASP A 59 -1.11 -5.01 -6.57
C ASP A 59 0.21 -5.66 -6.96
N GLY A 60 1.34 -4.97 -6.73
CA GLY A 60 2.68 -5.49 -7.01
C GLY A 60 3.06 -6.71 -6.17
N VAL A 61 2.69 -6.75 -4.88
CA VAL A 61 2.88 -7.93 -4.01
C VAL A 61 2.11 -9.13 -4.56
N PHE A 62 0.83 -8.94 -4.90
CA PHE A 62 0.01 -10.02 -5.46
C PHE A 62 0.55 -10.48 -6.82
N ALA A 63 0.87 -9.56 -7.72
CA ALA A 63 1.40 -9.90 -9.04
C ALA A 63 2.73 -10.66 -8.98
N ALA A 64 3.58 -10.38 -7.98
CA ALA A 64 4.84 -11.07 -7.78
C ALA A 64 4.67 -12.54 -7.33
N LEU A 65 3.58 -12.87 -6.62
CA LEU A 65 3.31 -14.21 -6.11
C LEU A 65 2.32 -15.00 -6.99
N ASP A 66 1.20 -14.39 -7.35
CA ASP A 66 0.17 -14.93 -8.22
C ASP A 66 -0.12 -13.95 -9.38
N PRO A 67 0.56 -14.10 -10.53
CA PRO A 67 0.31 -13.28 -11.72
C PRO A 67 -1.11 -13.39 -12.28
N THR A 68 -1.90 -14.36 -11.81
CA THR A 68 -3.31 -14.57 -12.22
C THR A 68 -4.30 -14.04 -11.18
N ALA A 69 -3.83 -13.43 -10.10
CA ALA A 69 -4.66 -12.76 -9.11
C ALA A 69 -5.45 -11.63 -9.78
N ARG A 70 -6.69 -11.44 -9.32
CA ARG A 70 -7.56 -10.33 -9.71
C ARG A 70 -7.90 -9.53 -8.48
N ILE A 71 -7.71 -8.22 -8.56
CA ILE A 71 -8.00 -7.29 -7.48
C ILE A 71 -8.96 -6.25 -8.05
N ASP A 72 -10.18 -6.25 -7.52
CA ASP A 72 -11.24 -5.32 -7.91
C ASP A 72 -11.32 -4.23 -6.84
N TRP A 73 -10.74 -3.07 -7.13
CA TRP A 73 -10.73 -1.92 -6.23
C TRP A 73 -12.07 -1.18 -6.24
N HIS A 74 -12.61 -0.91 -5.05
CA HIS A 74 -13.83 -0.12 -4.85
C HIS A 74 -13.56 1.34 -4.48
N CYS A 75 -12.29 1.67 -4.23
CA CYS A 75 -11.83 2.99 -3.84
C CYS A 75 -10.65 3.43 -4.72
N ASP A 76 -10.69 4.68 -5.16
CA ASP A 76 -9.59 5.27 -5.91
C ASP A 76 -8.39 5.62 -5.01
N GLU A 77 -7.19 5.62 -5.58
CA GLU A 77 -6.00 6.12 -4.89
C GLU A 77 -6.24 7.57 -4.42
N GLY A 78 -5.94 7.86 -3.15
CA GLY A 78 -6.21 9.17 -2.54
C GLY A 78 -7.66 9.39 -2.08
N ALA A 79 -8.57 8.44 -2.31
CA ALA A 79 -9.95 8.54 -1.84
C ALA A 79 -10.05 8.45 -0.31
N LEU A 80 -11.07 9.11 0.25
CA LEU A 80 -11.44 8.95 1.65
C LEU A 80 -12.31 7.69 1.82
N MET A 81 -11.84 6.75 2.64
CA MET A 81 -12.56 5.54 3.00
C MET A 81 -13.21 5.71 4.37
N GLU A 82 -14.49 5.39 4.47
CA GLU A 82 -15.23 5.30 5.73
C GLU A 82 -14.92 3.99 6.46
N ALA A 83 -15.02 4.00 7.79
CA ALA A 83 -14.79 2.79 8.60
C ALA A 83 -15.71 1.63 8.16
N ASP A 84 -15.16 0.41 8.21
CA ASP A 84 -15.78 -0.86 7.81
C ASP A 84 -16.20 -0.99 6.33
N SER A 85 -15.86 0.00 5.50
CA SER A 85 -16.04 -0.08 4.05
C SER A 85 -15.13 -1.14 3.42
N VAL A 86 -15.61 -1.75 2.34
CA VAL A 86 -14.84 -2.71 1.54
C VAL A 86 -13.93 -1.91 0.61
N VAL A 87 -12.63 -2.15 0.69
CA VAL A 87 -11.62 -1.45 -0.10
C VAL A 87 -11.40 -2.11 -1.44
N CYS A 88 -11.25 -3.44 -1.44
CA CYS A 88 -11.14 -4.25 -2.64
C CYS A 88 -11.60 -5.69 -2.40
N ASP A 89 -12.02 -6.35 -3.48
CA ASP A 89 -12.20 -7.79 -3.56
C ASP A 89 -10.97 -8.42 -4.23
N ILE A 90 -10.59 -9.62 -3.79
CA ILE A 90 -9.44 -10.35 -4.29
C ILE A 90 -9.87 -11.74 -4.70
N GLU A 91 -9.46 -12.19 -5.88
CA GLU A 91 -9.56 -13.58 -6.32
C GLU A 91 -8.18 -14.10 -6.76
N ALA A 92 -7.66 -15.09 -6.03
CA ALA A 92 -6.32 -15.65 -6.22
C ALA A 92 -6.24 -17.13 -5.79
N ASP A 93 -5.11 -17.80 -6.05
CA ASP A 93 -4.82 -19.09 -5.41
C ASP A 93 -4.79 -18.94 -3.89
N GLY A 94 -5.44 -19.84 -3.16
CA GLY A 94 -5.59 -19.73 -1.72
C GLY A 94 -4.28 -19.80 -0.94
N ARG A 95 -3.26 -20.53 -1.42
CA ARG A 95 -1.94 -20.53 -0.76
C ARG A 95 -1.25 -19.20 -0.98
N LEU A 96 -1.22 -18.74 -2.23
CA LEU A 96 -0.53 -17.52 -2.61
C LEU A 96 -1.19 -16.27 -2.00
N LEU A 97 -2.52 -16.27 -1.88
CA LEU A 97 -3.27 -15.22 -1.20
C LEU A 97 -2.82 -15.07 0.27
N LEU A 98 -2.70 -16.18 1.00
CA LEU A 98 -2.28 -16.16 2.40
C LEU A 98 -0.86 -15.62 2.55
N SER A 99 0.06 -16.00 1.66
CA SER A 99 1.43 -15.50 1.68
C SER A 99 1.53 -14.03 1.22
N ALA A 100 0.63 -13.56 0.35
CA ALA A 100 0.59 -12.16 -0.11
C ALA A 100 -0.03 -11.20 0.92
N GLU A 101 -0.91 -11.71 1.78
CA GLU A 101 -1.76 -10.89 2.66
C GLU A 101 -0.95 -9.90 3.51
N ARG A 102 0.03 -10.40 4.27
CA ARG A 102 0.74 -9.58 5.26
C ARG A 102 1.61 -8.50 4.60
N PRO A 103 2.47 -8.80 3.61
CA PRO A 103 3.28 -7.77 2.96
C PRO A 103 2.41 -6.72 2.26
N ALA A 104 1.32 -7.15 1.60
CA ALA A 104 0.42 -6.24 0.89
C ALA A 104 -0.32 -5.30 1.84
N LEU A 105 -0.89 -5.82 2.94
CA LEU A 105 -1.58 -5.00 3.93
C LEU A 105 -0.62 -4.07 4.69
N ASN A 106 0.62 -4.48 4.96
CA ASN A 106 1.60 -3.63 5.62
C ASN A 106 1.89 -2.36 4.80
N PHE A 107 2.00 -2.47 3.47
CA PHE A 107 2.14 -1.30 2.60
C PHE A 107 0.91 -0.40 2.64
N LEU A 108 -0.29 -0.95 2.43
CA LEU A 108 -1.52 -0.16 2.47
C LEU A 108 -1.68 0.56 3.80
N GLN A 109 -1.45 -0.11 4.92
CA GLN A 109 -1.61 0.48 6.26
C GLN A 109 -0.65 1.67 6.45
N LEU A 110 0.63 1.49 6.16
CA LEU A 110 1.63 2.53 6.36
C LEU A 110 1.41 3.75 5.46
N LEU A 111 1.16 3.50 4.17
CA LEU A 111 0.99 4.57 3.19
C LEU A 111 -0.34 5.30 3.42
N SER A 112 -1.43 4.57 3.66
CA SER A 112 -2.72 5.16 4.02
C SER A 112 -2.64 5.98 5.31
N ALA A 113 -1.88 5.54 6.32
CA ALA A 113 -1.65 6.33 7.53
C ALA A 113 -0.90 7.64 7.24
N THR A 114 0.14 7.58 6.40
CA THR A 114 0.91 8.76 5.98
C THR A 114 0.03 9.76 5.22
N ALA A 115 -0.78 9.28 4.27
CA ALA A 115 -1.72 10.09 3.52
C ALA A 115 -2.81 10.68 4.42
N THR A 116 -3.35 9.90 5.35
CA THR A 116 -4.38 10.34 6.32
C THR A 116 -3.89 11.47 7.21
N ALA A 117 -2.69 11.34 7.77
CA ALA A 117 -2.06 12.39 8.57
C ALA A 117 -1.82 13.66 7.75
N THR A 118 -1.37 13.49 6.49
CA THR A 118 -1.14 14.61 5.57
C THR A 118 -2.44 15.36 5.26
N ARG A 119 -3.54 14.64 4.98
CA ARG A 119 -4.85 15.25 4.73
C ARG A 119 -5.33 16.05 5.95
N ALA A 120 -5.15 15.54 7.16
CA ALA A 120 -5.50 16.28 8.38
C ALA A 120 -4.76 17.62 8.49
N HIS A 121 -3.47 17.67 8.13
CA HIS A 121 -2.71 18.93 8.09
C HIS A 121 -3.19 19.89 6.99
N VAL A 122 -3.47 19.36 5.80
CA VAL A 122 -4.01 20.16 4.68
C VAL A 122 -5.37 20.76 5.05
N ASP A 123 -6.23 19.97 5.69
CA ASP A 123 -7.56 20.41 6.12
C ASP A 123 -7.49 21.48 7.21
N ALA A 124 -6.55 21.35 8.16
CA ALA A 124 -6.35 22.31 9.24
C ALA A 124 -5.92 23.71 8.76
N ILE A 125 -5.25 23.81 7.61
CA ILE A 125 -4.80 25.10 7.05
C ILE A 125 -5.78 25.71 6.04
N ARG A 126 -6.89 25.03 5.72
CA ARG A 126 -7.89 25.55 4.78
C ARG A 126 -8.42 26.90 5.27
N GLY A 127 -8.29 27.93 4.44
CA GLY A 127 -8.75 29.29 4.74
C GLY A 127 -7.90 30.05 5.78
N ALA A 128 -6.80 29.47 6.28
CA ALA A 128 -5.97 30.10 7.31
C ALA A 128 -5.00 31.17 6.76
N ALA A 129 -4.82 31.26 5.44
CA ALA A 129 -3.80 32.10 4.84
C ALA A 129 -4.29 33.54 4.59
N ALA A 130 -3.61 34.52 5.17
CA ALA A 130 -3.72 35.93 4.77
C ALA A 130 -3.08 36.20 3.39
N ASN A 131 -2.28 35.25 2.87
CA ASN A 131 -1.75 35.31 1.53
C ASN A 131 -2.84 34.92 0.52
N PRO A 132 -3.17 35.78 -0.46
CA PRO A 132 -4.17 35.46 -1.49
C PRO A 132 -3.81 34.28 -2.39
N ARG A 133 -2.54 33.83 -2.39
CA ARG A 133 -2.09 32.61 -3.09
C ARG A 133 -2.27 31.32 -2.27
N GLY A 134 -2.73 31.44 -1.01
CA GLY A 134 -2.93 30.32 -0.11
C GLY A 134 -1.69 29.88 0.66
N CYS A 135 -1.81 28.75 1.35
CA CYS A 135 -0.75 28.06 2.08
C CYS A 135 -0.73 26.59 1.65
N ALA A 136 0.45 25.98 1.59
CA ALA A 136 0.64 24.59 1.18
C ALA A 136 1.43 23.82 2.24
N VAL A 137 1.08 22.55 2.43
CA VAL A 137 1.85 21.61 3.25
C VAL A 137 2.99 21.05 2.39
N LEU A 138 4.20 21.02 2.95
CA LEU A 138 5.39 20.45 2.31
C LEU A 138 5.97 19.32 3.17
N ASP A 139 6.55 18.33 2.51
CA ASP A 139 7.25 17.22 3.15
C ASP A 139 8.72 17.58 3.51
N THR A 140 9.45 16.60 4.05
CA THR A 140 10.88 16.74 4.32
C THR A 140 11.65 15.45 3.99
N ARG A 141 12.96 15.44 4.27
CA ARG A 141 13.79 14.22 4.20
C ARG A 141 13.64 13.31 5.43
N LYS A 142 12.82 13.66 6.43
CA LYS A 142 12.60 12.85 7.64
C LYS A 142 11.58 11.74 7.35
N THR A 143 12.01 10.76 6.57
CA THR A 143 11.21 9.62 6.12
C THR A 143 11.74 8.32 6.72
N LEU A 144 10.93 7.27 6.71
CA LEU A 144 11.39 5.93 7.06
C LEU A 144 12.51 5.48 6.10
N PRO A 145 13.57 4.83 6.61
CA PRO A 145 14.62 4.27 5.77
C PRO A 145 14.05 3.31 4.72
N GLY A 146 14.48 3.44 3.47
CA GLY A 146 14.02 2.58 2.37
C GLY A 146 12.64 2.91 1.80
N LEU A 147 11.88 3.83 2.40
CA LEU A 147 10.50 4.16 1.98
C LEU A 147 10.32 5.63 1.60
N ARG A 148 11.41 6.33 1.26
CA ARG A 148 11.38 7.76 0.95
C ARG A 148 10.41 8.10 -0.18
N LEU A 149 10.47 7.40 -1.31
CA LEU A 149 9.59 7.69 -2.45
C LEU A 149 8.17 7.24 -2.16
N ALA A 150 7.98 6.12 -1.46
CA ALA A 150 6.67 5.64 -1.04
C ALA A 150 5.94 6.65 -0.13
N GLN A 151 6.65 7.32 0.80
CA GLN A 151 6.06 8.35 1.67
C GLN A 151 5.89 9.72 0.99
N LYS A 152 6.44 9.91 -0.22
CA LYS A 152 6.32 11.13 -1.02
C LYS A 152 5.27 11.01 -2.14
N TYR A 153 4.90 9.79 -2.46
CA TYR A 153 3.80 9.44 -3.34
C TYR A 153 2.49 9.92 -2.71
#